data_AF-A0A382KP69-F1
#
_entry.id   AF-A0A382KP69-F1
#
_cell.length_a   1.000
_cell.length_b   1.000
_cell.length_c   1.000
_cell.angle_alpha   90.00
_cell.angle_beta   90.00
_cell.angle_gamma   90.00
#
_symmetry.space_group_name_H-M   'P 1'
#
loop_
_entity.id
_entity.type
_entity.pdbx_description
1 polymer ?
#
loop_
_entity_poly.entity_id
_entity_poly.type
_entity_poly.pdbx_seq_one_letter_code
_entity_poly.pdbx_strand_id
1 'polypeptide(L)'
;QYSNSAIAALQLNQPLNLSGVAANSILRTVLEWDLEGSGWDNFCVELSTNNNTWTDISSSSSSTTTACRSRVGAIPGNGYTVGNTTYGDETNGFIILDLAIPTAFHNQSTVYLRYRVDTDSSVQYGGTNDNLEGLTLDSISVLDGSGNVIVSDNLNSQSTASHYSITNGANDWQFLSIGAGALSNSDGFENSAAGAPGGFPAGWGATGDWDFGPISSTATRGPSLFPTAPFGFGVNLAGIYSGGNWDHLYSPQYTIPSGASARLTFSHWICSESSYDGGAVFISTDNQTWTHFDPGNNWYDVVGLPFNPNANLANLGVFDGRNAIPPNGFNCQGPHGLWNTKTGDLTAYSGQNVWFRFSFESDSIVNYDGWYLDDIGLEVDYFLDEGYWVSDILQMDALGLGMIDIDGTIPDNTWAS
;
A
#
# COMPACT_ATOMS: atom_id res chain seq x y z
N GLN A 1 -8.11 16.48 10.92
CA GLN A 1 -7.88 17.19 12.19
C GLN A 1 -7.23 16.26 13.19
N TYR A 2 -6.21 16.76 13.89
CA TYR A 2 -5.54 16.07 15.00
C TYR A 2 -6.21 16.39 16.35
N SER A 3 -5.90 15.65 17.42
CA SER A 3 -6.49 15.86 18.74
C SER A 3 -5.90 17.08 19.45
N ASN A 4 -6.77 17.84 20.13
CA ASN A 4 -6.34 18.75 21.18
C ASN A 4 -5.62 17.98 22.29
N SER A 5 -4.58 18.58 22.86
CA SER A 5 -3.77 18.04 23.96
C SER A 5 -3.15 16.68 23.61
N ALA A 6 -2.83 16.49 22.34
CA ALA A 6 -1.96 15.44 21.86
C ALA A 6 -0.55 15.71 22.41
N ILE A 7 -0.03 14.76 23.16
CA ILE A 7 1.35 14.79 23.65
C ILE A 7 1.83 13.37 23.45
N ALA A 8 2.42 13.11 22.30
CA ALA A 8 2.75 11.76 21.87
C ALA A 8 4.03 11.74 21.03
N ALA A 9 4.65 10.57 20.95
CA ALA A 9 5.82 10.38 20.12
C ALA A 9 5.71 9.12 19.27
N LEU A 10 6.20 9.21 18.04
CA LEU A 10 6.57 8.09 17.19
C LEU A 10 8.06 7.80 17.39
N GLN A 11 8.41 6.55 17.64
CA GLN A 11 9.77 6.12 17.92
C GLN A 11 10.09 4.87 17.11
N LEU A 12 11.27 4.82 16.50
CA LEU A 12 11.73 3.61 15.82
C LEU A 12 11.90 2.46 16.82
N ASN A 13 11.45 1.26 16.42
CA ASN A 13 11.61 0.07 17.24
C ASN A 13 13.06 -0.41 17.26
N GLN A 14 13.77 -0.27 16.13
CA GLN A 14 15.20 -0.54 16.05
C GLN A 14 15.99 0.76 16.25
N PRO A 15 16.95 0.81 17.19
CA PRO A 15 17.82 1.96 17.34
C PRO A 15 18.77 2.09 16.13
N LEU A 16 19.09 3.33 15.77
CA LEU A 16 20.04 3.65 14.72
C LEU A 16 21.45 3.21 15.13
N ASN A 17 22.15 2.55 14.20
CA ASN A 17 23.58 2.30 14.33
C ASN A 17 24.35 3.43 13.65
N LEU A 18 24.87 4.36 14.45
CA LEU A 18 25.64 5.52 14.00
C LEU A 18 27.16 5.29 14.11
N SER A 19 27.61 4.03 14.04
CA SER A 19 29.04 3.72 13.96
C SER A 19 29.61 4.30 12.67
N GLY A 20 30.71 5.06 12.76
CA GLY A 20 31.29 5.76 11.60
C GLY A 20 30.64 7.10 11.25
N VAL A 21 29.53 7.50 11.91
CA VAL A 21 29.00 8.88 11.86
C VAL A 21 30.01 9.84 12.48
N ALA A 22 30.27 10.95 11.80
CA ALA A 22 31.26 11.95 12.19
C ALA A 22 30.70 13.37 12.01
N ALA A 23 31.59 14.37 12.10
CA ALA A 23 31.24 15.75 11.83
C ALA A 23 30.61 15.90 10.42
N ASN A 24 29.62 16.80 10.32
CA ASN A 24 28.83 17.08 9.12
C ASN A 24 27.85 15.99 8.68
N SER A 25 27.71 14.90 9.44
CA SER A 25 26.61 13.96 9.23
C SER A 25 25.25 14.58 9.60
N ILE A 26 24.22 14.19 8.85
CA ILE A 26 22.85 14.68 9.02
C ILE A 26 21.87 13.53 9.19
N LEU A 27 20.82 13.77 9.97
CA LEU A 27 19.57 13.02 9.91
C LEU A 27 18.69 13.73 8.87
N ARG A 28 18.45 13.08 7.75
CA ARG A 28 17.48 13.49 6.76
C ARG A 28 16.14 12.84 7.07
N THR A 29 15.09 13.64 7.06
CA THR A 29 13.72 13.16 7.21
C THR A 29 12.84 13.73 6.11
N VAL A 30 11.94 12.90 5.59
CA VAL A 30 10.91 13.29 4.63
C VAL A 30 9.59 13.30 5.38
N LEU A 31 8.99 14.49 5.48
CA LEU A 31 7.80 14.72 6.28
C LEU A 31 7.01 15.90 5.73
N GLU A 32 5.72 15.94 6.01
CA GLU A 32 4.88 17.12 5.92
C GLU A 32 4.31 17.46 7.30
N TRP A 33 4.03 18.74 7.50
CA TRP A 33 3.24 19.18 8.63
C TRP A 33 2.13 20.13 8.19
N ASP A 34 1.04 20.02 8.94
CA ASP A 34 -0.08 20.95 9.00
C ASP A 34 -0.49 21.11 10.48
N LEU A 35 0.11 22.08 11.15
CA LEU A 35 0.01 22.31 12.60
C LEU A 35 -0.18 23.81 12.87
N GLU A 36 -0.99 24.19 13.87
CA GLU A 36 -1.23 25.61 14.22
C GLU A 36 0.08 26.42 14.39
N GLY A 37 1.12 25.79 14.95
CA GLY A 37 2.42 26.42 15.13
C GLY A 37 2.48 27.38 16.32
N SER A 38 3.28 28.43 16.14
CA SER A 38 3.64 29.42 17.16
C SER A 38 4.10 28.78 18.47
N GLY A 39 3.43 29.04 19.60
CA GLY A 39 3.68 28.40 20.90
C GLY A 39 2.65 27.33 21.28
N TRP A 40 1.80 26.93 20.33
CA TRP A 40 0.59 26.15 20.56
C TRP A 40 0.79 24.69 20.16
N ASP A 41 0.98 24.44 18.86
CA ASP A 41 1.08 23.09 18.30
C ASP A 41 2.37 22.95 17.50
N ASN A 42 3.31 22.16 18.00
CA ASN A 42 4.57 21.93 17.30
C ASN A 42 5.08 20.52 17.50
N PHE A 43 6.00 20.12 16.63
CA PHE A 43 6.78 18.91 16.75
C PHE A 43 8.28 19.18 16.93
N CYS A 44 8.95 18.17 17.47
CA CYS A 44 10.38 18.17 17.75
C CYS A 44 10.95 16.79 17.42
N VAL A 45 12.17 16.78 16.90
CA VAL A 45 12.93 15.56 16.63
C VAL A 45 13.96 15.38 17.73
N GLU A 46 14.00 14.20 18.33
CA GLU A 46 14.83 13.94 19.51
C GLU A 46 15.64 12.65 19.37
N LEU A 47 16.88 12.68 19.88
CA LEU A 47 17.79 11.52 19.95
C LEU A 47 18.08 11.11 21.40
N SER A 48 18.35 9.83 21.62
CA SER A 48 18.76 9.30 22.93
C SER A 48 19.78 8.17 22.80
N THR A 49 20.74 8.08 23.72
CA THR A 49 21.68 6.95 23.80
C THR A 49 21.22 5.85 24.76
N ASN A 50 20.15 6.09 25.53
CA ASN A 50 19.72 5.19 26.61
C ASN A 50 18.21 4.98 26.69
N ASN A 51 17.45 5.51 25.71
CA ASN A 51 15.98 5.45 25.64
C ASN A 51 15.25 6.03 26.88
N ASN A 52 15.91 6.90 27.65
CA ASN A 52 15.36 7.48 28.88
C ASN A 52 15.50 9.00 28.90
N THR A 53 16.71 9.49 28.65
CA THR A 53 17.02 10.92 28.52
C THR A 53 17.14 11.26 27.04
N TRP A 54 16.44 12.30 26.62
CA TRP A 54 16.34 12.72 25.23
C TRP A 54 17.03 14.05 25.01
N THR A 55 17.55 14.26 23.81
CA THR A 55 18.18 15.50 23.35
C THR A 55 17.43 15.98 22.12
N ASP A 56 16.94 17.20 22.15
CA ASP A 56 16.31 17.83 20.99
C ASP A 56 17.38 18.18 19.95
N ILE A 57 17.10 17.86 18.68
CA ILE A 57 17.99 18.14 17.55
C ILE A 57 17.36 19.02 16.47
N SER A 58 16.08 19.37 16.60
CA SER A 58 15.34 20.20 15.64
C SER A 58 15.16 21.64 16.11
N SER A 59 15.07 21.85 17.42
CA SER A 59 14.88 23.16 18.04
C SER A 59 16.20 23.94 18.21
N SER A 60 16.10 25.22 18.57
CA SER A 60 17.28 26.06 18.89
C SER A 60 17.96 25.68 20.22
N SER A 61 17.39 24.73 20.97
CA SER A 61 17.95 24.21 22.22
C SER A 61 17.92 22.70 22.20
N SER A 62 18.93 22.08 22.78
CA SER A 62 19.02 20.63 22.94
C SER A 62 18.26 20.10 24.17
N SER A 63 17.69 20.99 25.00
CA SER A 63 17.00 20.63 26.23
C SER A 63 15.56 20.18 25.97
N THR A 64 15.15 19.07 26.59
CA THR A 64 13.77 18.56 26.53
C THR A 64 12.93 18.90 27.76
N THR A 65 13.40 19.82 28.62
CA THR A 65 12.71 20.19 29.88
C THR A 65 11.42 20.96 29.64
N THR A 66 11.37 21.77 28.58
CA THR A 66 10.19 22.49 28.14
C THR A 66 9.37 21.61 27.19
N ALA A 67 8.05 21.69 27.28
CA ALA A 67 7.14 21.02 26.34
C ALA A 67 7.52 21.37 24.88
N CYS A 68 7.43 20.39 23.98
CA CYS A 68 7.93 20.54 22.61
C CYS A 68 7.29 21.76 21.91
N ARG A 69 5.96 21.89 22.01
CA ARG A 69 5.17 23.04 21.54
C ARG A 69 5.68 24.42 21.95
N SER A 70 6.41 24.53 23.06
CA SER A 70 6.87 25.80 23.60
C SER A 70 8.39 25.95 23.56
N ARG A 71 9.11 25.06 22.86
CA ARG A 71 10.55 25.20 22.68
C ARG A 71 10.83 26.30 21.64
N VAL A 72 11.88 27.06 21.90
CA VAL A 72 12.37 28.05 20.94
C VAL A 72 12.89 27.31 19.71
N GLY A 73 12.28 27.59 18.55
CA GLY A 73 12.63 26.94 17.29
C GLY A 73 11.98 25.57 17.07
N ALA A 74 10.95 25.19 17.83
CA ALA A 74 10.11 24.05 17.48
C ALA A 74 9.45 24.25 16.11
N ILE A 75 9.00 23.17 15.48
CA ILE A 75 8.49 23.18 14.11
C ILE A 75 6.95 23.04 14.14
N PRO A 76 6.18 23.93 13.47
CA PRO A 76 6.65 25.04 12.64
C PRO A 76 7.05 26.31 13.40
N GLY A 77 6.67 26.46 14.65
CA GLY A 77 6.86 27.69 15.42
C GLY A 77 6.16 28.86 14.72
N ASN A 78 6.76 30.06 14.73
CA ASN A 78 6.23 31.19 13.95
C ASN A 78 6.64 31.13 12.46
N GLY A 79 6.93 29.94 11.95
CA GLY A 79 7.50 29.68 10.64
C GLY A 79 8.89 29.05 10.76
N TYR A 80 9.14 28.00 9.98
CA TYR A 80 10.38 27.24 9.98
C TYR A 80 11.05 27.30 8.62
N THR A 81 12.36 27.57 8.59
CA THR A 81 13.11 27.74 7.34
C THR A 81 13.90 26.49 7.01
N VAL A 82 13.64 25.93 5.83
CA VAL A 82 14.38 24.80 5.26
C VAL A 82 15.01 25.26 3.95
N GLY A 83 16.33 25.24 3.89
CA GLY A 83 17.07 25.83 2.77
C GLY A 83 16.77 27.33 2.63
N ASN A 84 16.16 27.72 1.51
CA ASN A 84 15.78 29.11 1.22
C ASN A 84 14.27 29.36 1.39
N THR A 85 13.50 28.35 1.79
CA THR A 85 12.04 28.44 1.88
C THR A 85 11.63 28.46 3.35
N THR A 86 10.78 29.43 3.72
CA THR A 86 10.15 29.49 5.04
C THR A 86 8.73 28.95 4.92
N TYR A 87 8.46 27.86 5.62
CA TYR A 87 7.16 27.23 5.72
C TYR A 87 6.44 27.72 6.99
N GLY A 88 5.13 27.91 6.89
CA GLY A 88 4.29 28.39 7.98
C GLY A 88 3.73 27.25 8.82
N ASP A 89 2.49 27.43 9.24
CA ASP A 89 1.61 26.41 9.81
C ASP A 89 1.47 25.17 8.91
N GLU A 90 1.62 25.34 7.59
CA GLU A 90 1.52 24.24 6.63
C GLU A 90 2.66 24.22 5.58
N THR A 91 3.05 23.00 5.18
CA THR A 91 4.04 22.73 4.13
C THR A 91 3.45 22.56 2.73
N ASN A 92 2.17 22.21 2.61
CA ASN A 92 1.47 21.87 1.36
C ASN A 92 2.07 20.65 0.62
N GLY A 93 2.78 19.78 1.34
CA GLY A 93 3.40 18.57 0.79
C GLY A 93 4.64 18.13 1.55
N PHE A 94 5.11 16.92 1.25
CA PHE A 94 6.34 16.38 1.83
C PHE A 94 7.55 17.24 1.48
N ILE A 95 8.36 17.53 2.48
CA ILE A 95 9.64 18.22 2.33
C ILE A 95 10.79 17.40 2.90
N ILE A 96 12.00 17.69 2.44
CA ILE A 96 13.22 17.14 3.02
C ILE A 96 13.70 18.09 4.13
N LEU A 97 13.72 17.61 5.37
CA LEU A 97 14.30 18.30 6.51
C LEU A 97 15.60 17.61 6.92
N ASP A 98 16.71 18.32 6.77
CA ASP A 98 18.04 17.86 7.18
C ASP A 98 18.41 18.46 8.56
N LEU A 99 18.65 17.59 9.54
CA LEU A 99 19.02 17.95 10.91
C LEU A 99 20.45 17.51 11.21
N ALA A 100 21.26 18.41 11.75
CA ALA A 100 22.62 18.07 12.15
C ALA A 100 22.62 17.08 13.32
N ILE A 101 23.43 16.03 13.25
CA ILE A 101 23.58 15.07 14.35
C ILE A 101 24.58 15.63 15.36
N PRO A 102 24.21 15.85 16.64
CA PRO A 102 25.13 16.37 17.66
C PRO A 102 26.29 15.42 17.92
N THR A 103 27.45 15.98 18.29
CA THR A 103 28.69 15.23 18.54
C THR A 103 28.57 14.13 19.61
N ALA A 104 27.63 14.29 20.54
CA ALA A 104 27.33 13.28 21.57
C ALA A 104 26.79 11.95 20.98
N PHE A 105 26.25 11.98 19.75
CA PHE A 105 25.71 10.81 19.06
C PHE A 105 26.64 10.27 17.97
N HIS A 106 27.81 10.88 17.77
CA HIS A 106 28.79 10.40 16.80
C HIS A 106 29.42 9.08 17.25
N ASN A 107 29.65 8.20 16.28
CA ASN A 107 30.26 6.90 16.47
C ASN A 107 29.60 6.05 17.60
N GLN A 108 28.26 6.14 17.71
CA GLN A 108 27.48 5.37 18.67
C GLN A 108 26.80 4.20 17.97
N SER A 109 26.94 2.98 18.49
CA SER A 109 26.31 1.79 17.91
C SER A 109 24.81 1.69 18.19
N THR A 110 24.27 2.53 19.06
CA THR A 110 22.87 2.46 19.50
C THR A 110 22.37 3.86 19.84
N VAL A 111 21.55 4.42 18.96
CA VAL A 111 20.90 5.72 19.14
C VAL A 111 19.41 5.60 18.84
N TYR A 112 18.57 5.93 19.80
CA TYR A 112 17.13 5.95 19.64
C TYR A 112 16.70 7.27 19.02
N LEU A 113 15.77 7.22 18.08
CA LEU A 113 15.16 8.38 17.41
C LEU A 113 13.67 8.41 17.70
N ARG A 114 13.15 9.60 18.01
CA ARG A 114 11.70 9.84 18.07
C ARG A 114 11.30 11.20 17.49
N TYR A 115 10.07 11.25 17.01
CA TYR A 115 9.35 12.45 16.60
C TYR A 115 8.24 12.70 17.60
N ARG A 116 8.31 13.82 18.31
CA ARG A 116 7.35 14.17 19.36
C ARG A 116 6.48 15.32 18.88
N VAL A 117 5.16 15.17 19.01
CA VAL A 117 4.17 16.22 18.76
C VAL A 117 3.54 16.60 20.10
N ASP A 118 3.50 17.89 20.40
CA ASP A 118 2.74 18.45 21.51
C ASP A 118 1.74 19.48 20.95
N THR A 119 0.47 19.37 21.31
CA THR A 119 -0.58 20.34 20.94
C THR A 119 -1.20 21.00 22.17
N ASP A 120 -1.93 22.09 21.97
CA ASP A 120 -2.62 22.83 23.01
C ASP A 120 -4.09 22.39 23.17
N SER A 121 -4.96 23.19 23.77
CA SER A 121 -6.36 22.83 24.02
C SER A 121 -7.34 23.26 22.91
N SER A 122 -6.86 23.87 21.84
CA SER A 122 -7.67 24.47 20.78
C SER A 122 -6.92 24.48 19.46
N VAL A 123 -7.66 24.61 18.35
CA VAL A 123 -7.12 24.57 16.98
C VAL A 123 -6.48 23.20 16.68
N GLN A 124 -6.97 22.57 15.62
CA GLN A 124 -6.73 21.14 15.35
C GLN A 124 -6.26 20.92 13.92
N TYR A 125 -5.68 21.99 13.37
CA TYR A 125 -5.23 22.12 12.00
C TYR A 125 -4.27 23.31 11.89
N GLY A 126 -3.41 23.28 10.88
CA GLY A 126 -2.60 24.45 10.52
C GLY A 126 -3.33 25.31 9.50
N GLY A 127 -2.84 25.31 8.25
CA GLY A 127 -3.26 26.19 7.17
C GLY A 127 -4.73 26.04 6.79
N THR A 128 -5.02 25.29 5.73
CA THR A 128 -6.40 25.06 5.30
C THR A 128 -6.87 23.71 5.81
N ASN A 129 -7.97 23.69 6.58
CA ASN A 129 -8.48 22.43 7.10
C ASN A 129 -8.80 21.43 5.98
N ASP A 130 -8.09 20.31 6.00
CA ASP A 130 -8.18 19.29 4.97
C ASP A 130 -8.07 17.86 5.55
N ASN A 131 -7.65 16.90 4.73
CA ASN A 131 -7.61 15.49 5.08
C ASN A 131 -6.29 15.06 5.75
N LEU A 132 -5.26 15.91 5.78
CA LEU A 132 -3.91 15.55 6.18
C LEU A 132 -3.37 16.54 7.20
N GLU A 133 -3.59 16.21 8.47
CA GLU A 133 -3.55 17.17 9.56
C GLU A 133 -2.59 16.65 10.64
N GLY A 134 -1.69 17.52 11.11
CA GLY A 134 -0.71 17.19 12.13
C GLY A 134 0.69 16.99 11.57
N LEU A 135 1.40 15.97 12.06
CA LEU A 135 2.70 15.58 11.53
C LEU A 135 2.57 14.19 10.90
N THR A 136 3.04 14.07 9.68
CA THR A 136 3.19 12.79 9.00
C THR A 136 4.65 12.61 8.63
N LEU A 137 5.12 11.36 8.68
CA LEU A 137 6.51 11.01 8.45
C LEU A 137 6.55 9.90 7.41
N ASP A 138 7.28 10.12 6.31
CA ASP A 138 7.42 9.16 5.21
C ASP A 138 8.69 8.34 5.38
N SER A 139 9.85 8.98 5.45
CA SER A 139 11.12 8.26 5.47
C SER A 139 12.19 8.97 6.27
N ILE A 140 13.18 8.18 6.69
CA ILE A 140 14.36 8.67 7.41
C ILE A 140 15.63 8.12 6.79
N SER A 141 16.69 8.92 6.81
CA SER A 141 18.02 8.46 6.49
C SER A 141 19.08 9.22 7.27
N VAL A 142 20.24 8.60 7.48
CA VAL A 142 21.43 9.24 8.02
C VAL A 142 22.46 9.31 6.92
N LEU A 143 22.91 10.51 6.58
CA LEU A 143 23.95 10.73 5.60
C LEU A 143 25.27 11.10 6.29
N ASP A 144 26.38 10.57 5.79
CA ASP A 144 27.71 10.99 6.21
C ASP A 144 28.08 12.37 5.66
N GLY A 145 29.20 12.95 6.11
CA GLY A 145 29.68 14.25 5.64
C GLY A 145 30.07 14.31 4.15
N SER A 146 30.05 13.17 3.44
CA SER A 146 30.27 13.05 1.99
C SER A 146 28.96 12.80 1.23
N GLY A 147 27.82 12.70 1.92
CA GLY A 147 26.50 12.43 1.34
C GLY A 147 26.16 10.94 1.17
N ASN A 148 26.95 10.01 1.72
CA ASN A 148 26.63 8.58 1.65
C ASN A 148 25.58 8.21 2.70
N VAL A 149 24.60 7.38 2.33
CA VAL A 149 23.61 6.84 3.26
C VAL A 149 24.25 5.77 4.15
N ILE A 150 24.15 5.96 5.47
CA ILE A 150 24.63 5.02 6.51
C ILE A 150 23.48 4.18 7.05
N VAL A 151 22.33 4.82 7.25
CA VAL A 151 21.09 4.20 7.73
C VAL A 151 19.96 4.77 6.88
N SER A 152 19.01 3.94 6.47
CA SER A 152 17.77 4.38 5.85
C SER A 152 16.62 3.50 6.33
N ASP A 153 15.44 4.10 6.44
CA ASP A 153 14.19 3.39 6.65
C ASP A 153 13.07 4.16 5.96
N ASN A 154 12.36 3.48 5.06
CA ASN A 154 11.27 4.04 4.26
C ASN A 154 9.91 3.94 4.99
N LEU A 155 9.89 3.52 6.26
CA LEU A 155 8.70 3.37 7.11
C LEU A 155 7.54 2.67 6.40
N ASN A 156 7.84 1.66 5.58
CA ASN A 156 6.86 0.94 4.75
C ASN A 156 6.07 -0.13 5.52
N SER A 157 6.33 -0.30 6.81
CA SER A 157 5.68 -1.29 7.67
C SER A 157 5.33 -0.72 9.03
N GLN A 158 4.13 -1.06 9.52
CA GLN A 158 3.71 -0.75 10.88
C GLN A 158 4.65 -1.35 11.96
N SER A 159 5.48 -2.34 11.62
CA SER A 159 6.44 -2.93 12.56
C SER A 159 7.72 -2.12 12.75
N THR A 160 7.98 -1.11 11.93
CA THR A 160 9.23 -0.32 11.97
C THR A 160 9.29 0.61 13.17
N ALA A 161 8.18 1.24 13.52
CA ALA A 161 8.08 2.21 14.59
C ALA A 161 6.92 1.86 15.54
N SER A 162 7.00 2.35 16.77
CA SER A 162 5.91 2.33 17.74
C SER A 162 5.63 3.75 18.19
N HIS A 163 4.40 3.98 18.64
CA HIS A 163 3.98 5.28 19.14
C HIS A 163 3.41 5.15 20.55
N TYR A 164 3.55 6.19 21.35
CA TYR A 164 3.07 6.22 22.72
C TYR A 164 2.69 7.61 23.18
N SER A 165 1.74 7.69 24.11
CA SER A 165 1.41 8.94 24.77
C SER A 165 2.48 9.32 25.80
N ILE A 166 2.76 10.61 25.91
CA ILE A 166 3.61 11.22 26.91
C ILE A 166 2.70 11.97 27.87
N THR A 167 2.91 11.79 29.18
CA THR A 167 2.12 12.48 30.22
C THR A 167 0.60 12.33 30.10
N ASN A 168 0.12 11.19 29.59
CA ASN A 168 -1.30 10.89 29.32
C ASN A 168 -1.99 11.83 28.32
N GLY A 169 -1.23 12.45 27.40
CA GLY A 169 -1.82 13.19 26.27
C GLY A 169 -2.52 12.26 25.28
N ALA A 170 -3.32 12.86 24.38
CA ALA A 170 -3.86 12.16 23.23
C ALA A 170 -2.71 11.65 22.33
N ASN A 171 -2.99 10.59 21.56
CA ASN A 171 -2.02 9.95 20.67
C ASN A 171 -2.73 9.53 19.40
N ASP A 172 -2.54 10.31 18.34
CA ASP A 172 -3.20 10.11 17.05
C ASP A 172 -2.28 9.45 16.01
N TRP A 173 -1.03 9.11 16.39
CA TRP A 173 -0.12 8.41 15.50
C TRP A 173 -0.76 7.12 15.01
N GLN A 174 -0.73 6.93 13.71
CA GLN A 174 -1.24 5.76 13.03
C GLN A 174 -0.38 5.50 11.81
N PHE A 175 -0.32 4.23 11.39
CA PHE A 175 0.35 3.86 10.16
C PHE A 175 -0.61 4.05 8.99
N LEU A 176 -0.22 4.86 8.01
CA LEU A 176 -1.00 5.15 6.81
C LEU A 176 -0.18 4.75 5.58
N SER A 177 -0.81 4.05 4.63
CA SER A 177 -0.21 3.81 3.32
C SER A 177 -0.68 4.91 2.37
N ILE A 178 0.10 5.98 2.27
CA ILE A 178 -0.19 7.12 1.39
C ILE A 178 0.75 7.01 0.19
N GLY A 179 0.21 6.69 -0.99
CA GLY A 179 0.90 6.82 -2.27
C GLY A 179 2.20 6.04 -2.52
N ALA A 180 2.66 5.20 -1.60
CA ALA A 180 3.73 4.27 -1.88
C ALA A 180 3.19 3.15 -2.79
N GLY A 181 3.61 3.15 -4.07
CA GLY A 181 3.49 1.97 -4.92
C GLY A 181 4.05 0.75 -4.21
N ALA A 182 3.54 -0.44 -4.56
CA ALA A 182 3.92 -1.68 -3.90
C ALA A 182 5.44 -1.94 -4.05
N LEU A 183 6.18 -1.92 -2.93
CA LEU A 183 7.54 -2.48 -2.88
C LEU A 183 7.42 -4.00 -2.79
N SER A 184 7.86 -4.68 -3.84
CA SER A 184 7.96 -6.14 -3.90
C SER A 184 9.43 -6.54 -3.78
N ASN A 185 9.79 -7.19 -2.67
CA ASN A 185 11.12 -7.75 -2.46
C ASN A 185 11.05 -9.27 -2.65
N SER A 186 11.89 -9.83 -3.53
CA SER A 186 11.99 -11.27 -3.76
C SER A 186 13.44 -11.72 -3.60
N ASP A 187 13.70 -12.55 -2.59
CA ASP A 187 14.98 -13.23 -2.38
C ASP A 187 14.84 -14.71 -2.78
N GLY A 188 15.29 -15.04 -3.99
CA GLY A 188 15.18 -16.39 -4.58
C GLY A 188 16.32 -17.32 -4.19
N PHE A 189 16.60 -17.51 -2.90
CA PHE A 189 17.56 -18.53 -2.47
C PHE A 189 16.95 -19.93 -2.56
N GLU A 190 16.97 -20.49 -3.77
CA GLU A 190 16.81 -21.91 -4.12
C GLU A 190 15.58 -22.62 -3.52
N ASN A 191 14.56 -22.87 -4.35
CA ASN A 191 13.50 -23.86 -4.13
C ASN A 191 13.11 -24.11 -2.65
N SER A 192 12.25 -23.27 -2.08
CA SER A 192 11.54 -23.66 -0.86
C SER A 192 10.12 -24.12 -1.18
N ALA A 193 9.95 -25.43 -1.03
CA ALA A 193 8.82 -26.23 -1.45
C ALA A 193 7.61 -26.17 -0.49
N ALA A 194 6.45 -26.46 -1.09
CA ALA A 194 5.21 -26.99 -0.52
C ALA A 194 4.51 -26.13 0.56
N GLY A 195 3.50 -25.37 0.13
CA GLY A 195 2.36 -25.07 1.00
C GLY A 195 1.58 -26.36 1.31
N ALA A 196 1.38 -26.66 2.59
CA ALA A 196 0.45 -27.68 3.07
C ALA A 196 -1.01 -27.12 3.07
N PRO A 197 -2.05 -27.97 3.17
CA PRO A 197 -3.25 -27.88 2.35
C PRO A 197 -4.30 -26.83 2.76
N GLY A 198 -4.86 -26.16 1.74
CA GLY A 198 -6.31 -26.04 1.57
C GLY A 198 -7.05 -24.96 2.39
N GLY A 199 -6.60 -23.72 2.34
CA GLY A 199 -7.34 -22.58 2.88
C GLY A 199 -7.18 -21.33 2.01
N PHE A 200 -8.21 -20.49 1.98
CA PHE A 200 -8.15 -19.17 1.34
C PHE A 200 -7.09 -18.28 2.01
N PRO A 201 -6.43 -17.38 1.27
CA PRO A 201 -5.53 -16.38 1.87
C PRO A 201 -6.27 -15.51 2.90
N ALA A 202 -5.54 -14.94 3.86
CA ALA A 202 -6.13 -14.14 4.93
C ALA A 202 -6.99 -12.98 4.37
N GLY A 203 -8.19 -12.81 4.94
CA GLY A 203 -9.15 -11.78 4.52
C GLY A 203 -9.96 -12.11 3.27
N TRP A 204 -9.62 -13.18 2.54
CA TRP A 204 -10.46 -13.72 1.48
C TRP A 204 -11.50 -14.69 2.05
N GLY A 205 -12.67 -14.71 1.43
CA GLY A 205 -13.74 -15.64 1.76
C GLY A 205 -14.47 -16.13 0.52
N ALA A 206 -15.12 -17.28 0.59
CA ALA A 206 -15.80 -17.86 -0.56
C ALA A 206 -17.12 -18.55 -0.18
N THR A 207 -18.03 -18.63 -1.13
CA THR A 207 -19.22 -19.49 -1.11
C THR A 207 -19.29 -20.31 -2.39
N GLY A 208 -19.88 -21.50 -2.29
CA GLY A 208 -20.07 -22.39 -3.44
C GLY A 208 -18.76 -23.00 -3.92
N ASP A 209 -18.56 -23.03 -5.24
CA ASP A 209 -17.49 -23.79 -5.89
C ASP A 209 -16.14 -23.05 -5.96
N TRP A 210 -16.00 -21.87 -5.39
CA TRP A 210 -14.72 -21.17 -5.36
C TRP A 210 -13.68 -21.92 -4.52
N ASP A 211 -12.57 -22.24 -5.16
CA ASP A 211 -11.39 -22.87 -4.57
C ASP A 211 -10.16 -21.96 -4.71
N PHE A 212 -9.18 -22.20 -3.83
CA PHE A 212 -7.84 -21.61 -3.92
C PHE A 212 -6.79 -22.73 -3.91
N GLY A 213 -5.86 -22.69 -4.86
CA GLY A 213 -4.99 -23.84 -5.10
C GLY A 213 -4.11 -23.67 -6.32
N PRO A 214 -3.19 -24.62 -6.56
CA PRO A 214 -2.43 -24.67 -7.79
C PRO A 214 -3.24 -25.33 -8.91
N ILE A 215 -2.92 -25.00 -10.17
CA ILE A 215 -3.39 -25.79 -11.31
C ILE A 215 -2.71 -27.16 -11.30
N SER A 216 -3.47 -28.21 -11.60
CA SER A 216 -2.94 -29.56 -11.72
C SER A 216 -1.84 -29.64 -12.78
N SER A 217 -0.71 -30.28 -12.46
CA SER A 217 0.38 -30.54 -13.41
C SER A 217 -0.02 -31.38 -14.64
N THR A 218 -1.22 -31.99 -14.61
CA THR A 218 -1.82 -32.72 -15.73
C THR A 218 -3.22 -32.20 -16.04
N ALA A 219 -3.42 -30.87 -15.98
CA ALA A 219 -4.71 -30.25 -16.22
C ALA A 219 -5.28 -30.63 -17.61
N THR A 220 -6.52 -31.11 -17.61
CA THR A 220 -7.30 -31.38 -18.82
C THR A 220 -8.41 -30.35 -19.04
N ARG A 221 -8.52 -29.37 -18.12
CA ARG A 221 -9.53 -28.32 -18.01
C ARG A 221 -8.92 -27.06 -17.44
N GLY A 222 -9.55 -25.91 -17.69
CA GLY A 222 -9.14 -24.64 -17.11
C GLY A 222 -7.85 -24.10 -17.73
N PRO A 223 -7.16 -23.15 -17.09
CA PRO A 223 -5.91 -22.61 -17.59
C PRO A 223 -4.77 -23.64 -17.49
N SER A 224 -3.76 -23.53 -18.36
CA SER A 224 -2.56 -24.40 -18.30
C SER A 224 -1.60 -24.05 -17.16
N LEU A 225 -1.63 -22.78 -16.72
CA LEU A 225 -0.90 -22.24 -15.57
C LEU A 225 -1.58 -20.93 -15.13
N PHE A 226 -1.37 -20.55 -13.87
CA PHE A 226 -1.64 -19.20 -13.38
C PHE A 226 -0.56 -18.22 -13.89
N PRO A 227 -0.91 -16.96 -14.21
CA PRO A 227 0.05 -15.90 -14.57
C PRO A 227 1.20 -15.80 -13.57
N THR A 228 0.87 -15.89 -12.28
CA THR A 228 1.82 -15.77 -11.18
C THR A 228 1.79 -17.05 -10.35
N ALA A 229 2.71 -17.97 -10.66
CA ALA A 229 2.77 -19.26 -9.99
C ALA A 229 3.10 -19.12 -8.48
N PRO A 230 2.60 -20.03 -7.62
CA PRO A 230 1.95 -21.31 -7.94
C PRO A 230 0.43 -21.37 -7.72
N PHE A 231 -0.22 -20.38 -7.12
CA PHE A 231 -1.59 -20.48 -6.62
C PHE A 231 -2.48 -19.35 -7.14
N GLY A 232 -3.74 -19.65 -7.38
CA GLY A 232 -4.76 -18.65 -7.70
C GLY A 232 -6.15 -19.16 -7.36
N PHE A 233 -7.16 -18.39 -7.73
CA PHE A 233 -8.56 -18.74 -7.48
C PHE A 233 -9.21 -19.36 -8.69
N GLY A 234 -10.17 -20.25 -8.47
CA GLY A 234 -11.03 -20.73 -9.55
C GLY A 234 -12.31 -21.35 -9.04
N VAL A 235 -13.35 -21.27 -9.88
CA VAL A 235 -14.59 -22.00 -9.67
C VAL A 235 -14.34 -23.46 -10.04
N ASN A 236 -14.16 -24.30 -9.02
CA ASN A 236 -13.78 -25.71 -9.07
C ASN A 236 -12.44 -25.97 -9.81
N LEU A 237 -11.32 -25.70 -9.14
CA LEU A 237 -9.95 -25.81 -9.71
C LEU A 237 -9.60 -27.21 -10.25
N ALA A 238 -10.33 -28.24 -9.84
CA ALA A 238 -10.10 -29.63 -10.23
C ALA A 238 -11.21 -30.19 -11.15
N GLY A 239 -12.11 -29.37 -11.68
CA GLY A 239 -13.32 -29.84 -12.35
C GLY A 239 -13.99 -28.83 -13.28
N ILE A 240 -15.30 -29.00 -13.38
CA ILE A 240 -16.22 -28.07 -14.05
C ILE A 240 -17.10 -27.45 -12.96
N TYR A 241 -17.60 -26.23 -13.16
CA TYR A 241 -18.50 -25.62 -12.18
C TYR A 241 -19.80 -26.44 -12.03
N SER A 242 -20.43 -26.38 -10.87
CA SER A 242 -21.72 -27.04 -10.64
C SER A 242 -22.86 -26.24 -11.29
N GLY A 243 -23.95 -26.93 -11.65
CA GLY A 243 -25.11 -26.29 -12.26
C GLY A 243 -26.09 -25.71 -11.24
N GLY A 244 -26.70 -24.57 -11.56
CA GLY A 244 -27.64 -23.85 -10.69
C GLY A 244 -26.94 -23.08 -9.57
N ASN A 245 -25.71 -22.66 -9.79
CA ASN A 245 -24.86 -22.04 -8.77
C ASN A 245 -25.07 -20.52 -8.68
N TRP A 246 -24.80 -19.97 -7.50
CA TRP A 246 -24.66 -18.54 -7.26
C TRP A 246 -23.55 -18.35 -6.25
N ASP A 247 -22.34 -18.33 -6.77
CA ASP A 247 -21.11 -18.53 -6.01
C ASP A 247 -20.32 -17.23 -5.94
N HIS A 248 -19.64 -17.00 -4.82
CA HIS A 248 -19.00 -15.73 -4.53
C HIS A 248 -17.59 -15.93 -4.01
N LEU A 249 -16.67 -15.15 -4.53
CA LEU A 249 -15.36 -14.89 -3.93
C LEU A 249 -15.36 -13.46 -3.40
N TYR A 250 -15.04 -13.29 -2.14
CA TYR A 250 -14.97 -12.00 -1.45
C TYR A 250 -13.50 -11.64 -1.21
N SER A 251 -13.13 -10.43 -1.62
CA SER A 251 -11.82 -9.87 -1.32
C SER A 251 -11.74 -9.36 0.11
N PRO A 252 -10.53 -9.14 0.65
CA PRO A 252 -10.33 -8.27 1.81
C PRO A 252 -10.72 -6.82 1.50
N GLN A 253 -10.67 -5.98 2.54
CA GLN A 253 -10.82 -4.52 2.39
C GLN A 253 -9.61 -3.94 1.66
N TYR A 254 -9.86 -3.04 0.72
CA TYR A 254 -8.88 -2.14 0.14
C TYR A 254 -9.19 -0.70 0.56
N THR A 255 -8.17 0.08 0.87
CA THR A 255 -8.30 1.50 1.22
C THR A 255 -7.76 2.33 0.07
N ILE A 256 -8.59 3.22 -0.49
CA ILE A 256 -8.18 4.17 -1.53
C ILE A 256 -7.86 5.50 -0.82
N PRO A 257 -6.61 5.98 -0.86
CA PRO A 257 -6.25 7.28 -0.28
C PRO A 257 -7.10 8.42 -0.86
N SER A 258 -7.34 9.44 -0.04
CA SER A 258 -8.04 10.65 -0.49
C SER A 258 -7.22 11.38 -1.55
N GLY A 259 -7.86 11.82 -2.63
CA GLY A 259 -7.19 12.52 -3.74
C GLY A 259 -6.45 11.61 -4.71
N ALA A 260 -6.35 10.30 -4.45
CA ALA A 260 -5.77 9.34 -5.39
C ALA A 260 -6.76 8.96 -6.50
N SER A 261 -6.23 8.75 -7.70
CA SER A 261 -6.89 7.90 -8.70
C SER A 261 -6.54 6.44 -8.41
N ALA A 262 -7.47 5.52 -8.66
CA ALA A 262 -7.23 4.11 -8.38
C ALA A 262 -7.89 3.23 -9.44
N ARG A 263 -7.40 2.00 -9.59
CA ARG A 263 -7.95 0.99 -10.51
C ARG A 263 -7.99 -0.38 -9.83
N LEU A 264 -9.09 -1.09 -10.00
CA LEU A 264 -9.11 -2.54 -9.77
C LEU A 264 -8.32 -3.19 -10.91
N THR A 265 -7.37 -4.06 -10.59
CA THR A 265 -6.66 -4.89 -11.56
C THR A 265 -6.84 -6.36 -11.20
N PHE A 266 -7.03 -7.22 -12.20
CA PHE A 266 -6.96 -8.67 -12.04
C PHE A 266 -6.73 -9.36 -13.38
N SER A 267 -6.00 -10.46 -13.36
CA SER A 267 -5.91 -11.40 -14.48
C SER A 267 -7.05 -12.42 -14.38
N HIS A 268 -7.75 -12.70 -15.48
CA HIS A 268 -8.75 -13.75 -15.50
C HIS A 268 -8.71 -14.66 -16.73
N TRP A 269 -9.13 -15.91 -16.51
CA TRP A 269 -9.40 -16.92 -17.53
C TRP A 269 -10.80 -17.44 -17.30
N ILE A 270 -11.63 -17.55 -18.34
CA ILE A 270 -13.01 -18.02 -18.17
C ILE A 270 -13.48 -18.85 -19.35
N CYS A 271 -14.24 -19.90 -19.04
CA CYS A 271 -15.04 -20.65 -19.99
C CYS A 271 -16.36 -21.10 -19.35
N SER A 272 -17.46 -20.45 -19.75
CA SER A 272 -18.83 -20.78 -19.31
C SER A 272 -19.76 -20.93 -20.51
N GLU A 273 -21.00 -21.37 -20.26
CA GLU A 273 -21.99 -21.53 -21.34
C GLU A 273 -22.43 -20.16 -21.82
N SER A 274 -21.94 -19.78 -23.00
CA SER A 274 -22.16 -18.42 -23.49
C SER A 274 -23.65 -18.09 -23.56
N SER A 275 -24.04 -16.97 -22.95
CA SER A 275 -25.42 -16.47 -22.84
C SER A 275 -26.35 -17.16 -21.82
N TYR A 276 -25.87 -18.17 -21.10
CA TYR A 276 -26.58 -18.87 -20.03
C TYR A 276 -25.91 -18.68 -18.67
N ASP A 277 -24.57 -18.71 -18.66
CA ASP A 277 -23.72 -18.71 -17.47
C ASP A 277 -22.63 -17.65 -17.58
N GLY A 278 -22.15 -17.15 -16.45
CA GLY A 278 -21.04 -16.20 -16.46
C GLY A 278 -20.63 -15.66 -15.10
N GLY A 279 -19.60 -14.83 -15.13
CA GLY A 279 -19.04 -14.15 -13.97
C GLY A 279 -19.19 -12.63 -14.05
N ALA A 280 -19.40 -11.97 -12.92
CA ALA A 280 -19.38 -10.52 -12.81
C ALA A 280 -18.69 -10.05 -11.53
N VAL A 281 -18.26 -8.79 -11.52
CA VAL A 281 -17.61 -8.15 -10.37
C VAL A 281 -18.61 -7.24 -9.70
N PHE A 282 -18.64 -7.25 -8.38
CA PHE A 282 -19.40 -6.34 -7.54
C PHE A 282 -18.45 -5.58 -6.62
N ILE A 283 -18.82 -4.37 -6.27
CA ILE A 283 -18.10 -3.50 -5.32
C ILE A 283 -19.00 -3.14 -4.15
N SER A 284 -18.42 -2.99 -2.97
CA SER A 284 -19.06 -2.53 -1.75
C SER A 284 -18.21 -1.49 -1.05
N THR A 285 -18.83 -0.50 -0.41
CA THR A 285 -18.17 0.52 0.43
C THR A 285 -18.47 0.32 1.93
N ASP A 286 -19.28 -0.68 2.27
CA ASP A 286 -19.71 -0.99 3.64
C ASP A 286 -19.58 -2.49 4.00
N ASN A 287 -19.07 -3.29 3.06
CA ASN A 287 -18.99 -4.75 3.10
C ASN A 287 -20.34 -5.48 3.29
N GLN A 288 -21.46 -4.81 3.04
CA GLN A 288 -22.80 -5.33 3.28
C GLN A 288 -23.69 -5.20 2.05
N THR A 289 -23.65 -4.03 1.41
CA THR A 289 -24.36 -3.73 0.18
C THR A 289 -23.42 -3.84 -1.01
N TRP A 290 -23.83 -4.61 -2.02
CA TRP A 290 -23.00 -4.94 -3.17
C TRP A 290 -23.65 -4.42 -4.44
N THR A 291 -22.92 -3.60 -5.19
CA THR A 291 -23.37 -3.03 -6.46
C THR A 291 -22.55 -3.62 -7.60
N HIS A 292 -23.19 -3.92 -8.74
CA HIS A 292 -22.48 -4.38 -9.93
C HIS A 292 -21.44 -3.34 -10.35
N PHE A 293 -20.20 -3.78 -10.53
CA PHE A 293 -19.09 -2.88 -10.88
C PHE A 293 -18.91 -2.86 -12.39
N ASP A 294 -19.32 -1.77 -13.03
CA ASP A 294 -19.17 -1.56 -14.47
C ASP A 294 -18.39 -0.25 -14.73
N PRO A 295 -17.09 -0.33 -15.06
CA PRO A 295 -16.29 0.84 -15.41
C PRO A 295 -16.55 1.34 -16.86
N GLY A 296 -17.45 0.71 -17.61
CA GLY A 296 -17.77 1.06 -18.99
C GLY A 296 -16.78 0.49 -20.02
N ASN A 297 -16.70 1.11 -21.21
CA ASN A 297 -15.75 0.75 -22.27
C ASN A 297 -15.73 -0.72 -22.72
N ASN A 298 -16.88 -1.39 -22.73
CA ASN A 298 -17.00 -2.81 -23.07
C ASN A 298 -16.08 -3.70 -22.21
N TRP A 299 -16.00 -3.40 -20.90
CA TRP A 299 -15.17 -4.14 -19.98
C TRP A 299 -15.54 -5.63 -19.93
N TYR A 300 -16.84 -5.92 -19.97
CA TYR A 300 -17.45 -7.25 -20.01
C TYR A 300 -17.57 -7.82 -21.43
N ASP A 301 -17.68 -9.15 -21.54
CA ASP A 301 -17.83 -9.84 -22.83
C ASP A 301 -19.19 -9.56 -23.47
N VAL A 302 -20.24 -9.44 -22.65
CA VAL A 302 -21.62 -9.23 -23.07
C VAL A 302 -22.43 -8.57 -21.95
N VAL A 303 -23.57 -7.99 -22.31
CA VAL A 303 -24.62 -7.61 -21.36
C VAL A 303 -25.69 -8.71 -21.30
N GLY A 304 -25.84 -9.29 -20.11
CA GLY A 304 -26.90 -10.20 -19.70
C GLY A 304 -26.66 -11.68 -20.01
N LEU A 305 -27.57 -12.50 -19.49
CA LEU A 305 -27.72 -13.93 -19.78
C LEU A 305 -29.07 -14.13 -20.47
N PRO A 306 -29.22 -13.80 -21.76
CA PRO A 306 -30.53 -13.67 -22.42
C PRO A 306 -31.33 -14.98 -22.46
N PHE A 307 -30.66 -16.13 -22.29
CA PHE A 307 -31.32 -17.43 -22.22
C PHE A 307 -31.45 -17.97 -20.78
N ASN A 308 -30.96 -17.22 -19.80
CA ASN A 308 -31.21 -17.42 -18.37
C ASN A 308 -31.80 -16.14 -17.73
N PRO A 309 -33.02 -15.72 -18.13
CA PRO A 309 -33.57 -14.41 -17.80
C PRO A 309 -33.94 -14.22 -16.31
N ASN A 310 -33.95 -15.30 -15.52
CA ASN A 310 -34.23 -15.25 -14.08
C ASN A 310 -32.95 -15.26 -13.24
N ALA A 311 -31.78 -15.29 -13.87
CA ALA A 311 -30.48 -15.22 -13.21
C ALA A 311 -30.31 -13.89 -12.45
N ASN A 312 -29.54 -13.90 -11.38
CA ASN A 312 -29.11 -12.71 -10.65
C ASN A 312 -28.28 -11.77 -11.55
N LEU A 313 -27.53 -12.32 -12.49
CA LEU A 313 -26.75 -11.59 -13.50
C LEU A 313 -27.55 -11.22 -14.76
N ALA A 314 -28.85 -11.50 -14.81
CA ALA A 314 -29.68 -11.12 -15.94
C ALA A 314 -29.67 -9.59 -16.14
N ASN A 315 -29.37 -9.15 -17.37
CA ASN A 315 -29.26 -7.75 -17.78
C ASN A 315 -28.04 -6.97 -17.20
N LEU A 316 -27.08 -7.64 -16.56
CA LEU A 316 -25.82 -7.03 -16.11
C LEU A 316 -24.68 -7.35 -17.09
N GLY A 317 -23.61 -6.56 -17.08
CA GLY A 317 -22.38 -6.93 -17.79
C GLY A 317 -21.75 -8.19 -17.19
N VAL A 318 -21.41 -9.18 -18.03
CA VAL A 318 -20.83 -10.47 -17.61
C VAL A 318 -19.65 -10.88 -18.47
N PHE A 319 -18.73 -11.61 -17.86
CA PHE A 319 -17.73 -12.43 -18.54
C PHE A 319 -18.32 -13.82 -18.76
N ASP A 320 -18.19 -14.36 -19.96
CA ASP A 320 -18.60 -15.74 -20.25
C ASP A 320 -17.60 -16.52 -21.12
N GLY A 321 -16.48 -15.87 -21.49
CA GLY A 321 -15.40 -16.53 -22.22
C GLY A 321 -15.64 -16.67 -23.71
N ARG A 322 -16.74 -16.13 -24.25
CA ARG A 322 -17.02 -16.14 -25.69
C ARG A 322 -15.91 -15.47 -26.52
N ASN A 323 -15.20 -14.53 -25.91
CA ASN A 323 -14.10 -13.80 -26.52
C ASN A 323 -12.72 -14.44 -26.28
N ALA A 324 -12.65 -15.48 -25.45
CA ALA A 324 -11.41 -16.15 -25.02
C ALA A 324 -11.20 -17.52 -25.70
N ILE A 325 -11.52 -17.64 -26.99
CA ILE A 325 -11.38 -18.88 -27.76
C ILE A 325 -9.92 -19.03 -28.26
N PRO A 326 -9.24 -20.18 -28.03
CA PRO A 326 -7.88 -20.39 -28.51
C PRO A 326 -7.73 -20.34 -30.03
N PRO A 327 -6.55 -19.94 -30.54
CA PRO A 327 -6.25 -20.03 -31.96
C PRO A 327 -6.49 -21.46 -32.49
N ASN A 328 -7.36 -21.59 -33.48
CA ASN A 328 -7.83 -22.87 -34.04
C ASN A 328 -8.70 -23.74 -33.10
N GLY A 329 -9.16 -23.19 -31.97
CA GLY A 329 -10.15 -23.80 -31.09
C GLY A 329 -11.58 -23.55 -31.57
N PHE A 330 -12.50 -24.45 -31.24
CA PHE A 330 -13.93 -24.29 -31.52
C PHE A 330 -14.70 -23.68 -30.33
N ASN A 331 -14.13 -23.73 -29.12
CA ASN A 331 -14.66 -23.15 -27.90
C ASN A 331 -13.51 -22.83 -26.92
N CYS A 332 -13.83 -22.26 -25.76
CA CYS A 332 -12.89 -21.89 -24.70
C CYS A 332 -12.44 -23.06 -23.79
N GLN A 333 -12.85 -24.31 -24.06
CA GLN A 333 -12.58 -25.41 -23.12
C GLN A 333 -11.14 -25.94 -23.21
N GLY A 334 -10.68 -26.51 -22.10
CA GLY A 334 -9.43 -27.24 -22.01
C GLY A 334 -8.22 -26.34 -21.73
N PRO A 335 -7.05 -26.95 -21.51
CA PRO A 335 -5.87 -26.27 -21.02
C PRO A 335 -5.32 -25.28 -22.05
N HIS A 336 -5.40 -23.99 -21.74
CA HIS A 336 -4.72 -22.93 -22.49
C HIS A 336 -4.32 -21.75 -21.61
N GLY A 337 -3.31 -20.99 -22.02
CA GLY A 337 -2.78 -19.85 -21.27
C GLY A 337 -3.36 -18.49 -21.67
N LEU A 338 -4.63 -18.42 -22.09
CA LEU A 338 -5.24 -17.18 -22.58
C LEU A 338 -5.88 -16.39 -21.45
N TRP A 339 -5.03 -15.84 -20.60
CA TRP A 339 -5.43 -14.92 -19.55
C TRP A 339 -5.63 -13.52 -20.14
N ASN A 340 -6.64 -12.82 -19.65
CA ASN A 340 -6.87 -11.41 -19.94
C ASN A 340 -6.73 -10.61 -18.65
N THR A 341 -5.94 -9.56 -18.65
CA THR A 341 -5.89 -8.62 -17.52
C THR A 341 -6.95 -7.56 -17.71
N LYS A 342 -7.73 -7.32 -16.65
CA LYS A 342 -8.81 -6.34 -16.61
C LYS A 342 -8.44 -5.24 -15.62
N THR A 343 -8.49 -4.00 -16.10
CA THR A 343 -8.37 -2.81 -15.27
C THR A 343 -9.70 -2.04 -15.28
N GLY A 344 -10.17 -1.60 -14.11
CA GLY A 344 -11.41 -0.86 -13.97
C GLY A 344 -11.19 0.38 -13.09
N ASP A 345 -11.61 1.55 -13.57
CA ASP A 345 -11.43 2.82 -12.85
C ASP A 345 -12.23 2.85 -11.54
N LEU A 346 -11.57 3.28 -10.47
CA LEU A 346 -12.10 3.43 -9.11
C LEU A 346 -11.93 4.87 -8.59
N THR A 347 -11.58 5.83 -9.43
CA THR A 347 -11.36 7.23 -9.02
C THR A 347 -12.57 7.82 -8.28
N ALA A 348 -13.80 7.38 -8.59
CA ALA A 348 -15.02 7.79 -7.88
C ALA A 348 -15.08 7.33 -6.41
N TYR A 349 -14.25 6.35 -6.02
CA TYR A 349 -14.13 5.80 -4.68
C TYR A 349 -12.92 6.36 -3.91
N SER A 350 -12.30 7.44 -4.42
CA SER A 350 -11.20 8.14 -3.74
C SER A 350 -11.58 8.48 -2.28
N GLY A 351 -10.66 8.21 -1.35
CA GLY A 351 -10.87 8.42 0.09
C GLY A 351 -11.77 7.38 0.79
N GLN A 352 -12.20 6.30 0.11
CA GLN A 352 -13.09 5.30 0.68
C GLN A 352 -12.40 3.93 0.87
N ASN A 353 -12.99 3.13 1.75
CA ASN A 353 -12.70 1.70 1.83
C ASN A 353 -13.65 0.95 0.89
N VAL A 354 -13.11 0.02 0.11
CA VAL A 354 -13.84 -0.78 -0.86
C VAL A 354 -13.55 -2.27 -0.70
N TRP A 355 -14.53 -3.09 -1.04
CA TRP A 355 -14.41 -4.55 -1.16
C TRP A 355 -14.91 -4.97 -2.52
N PHE A 356 -14.33 -6.04 -3.05
CA PHE A 356 -14.75 -6.65 -4.30
C PHE A 356 -15.35 -8.04 -4.06
N ARG A 357 -16.36 -8.37 -4.85
CA ARG A 357 -16.95 -9.70 -4.89
C ARG A 357 -17.04 -10.19 -6.32
N PHE A 358 -16.36 -11.29 -6.61
CA PHE A 358 -16.43 -11.97 -7.90
C PHE A 358 -17.53 -13.01 -7.80
N SER A 359 -18.60 -12.83 -8.56
CA SER A 359 -19.80 -13.67 -8.51
C SER A 359 -19.91 -14.48 -9.78
N PHE A 360 -20.10 -15.79 -9.67
CA PHE A 360 -20.30 -16.69 -10.79
C PHE A 360 -21.67 -17.34 -10.69
N GLU A 361 -22.41 -17.34 -11.81
CA GLU A 361 -23.75 -17.91 -11.90
C GLU A 361 -23.84 -18.91 -13.04
N SER A 362 -24.53 -20.03 -12.79
CA SER A 362 -24.80 -21.06 -13.79
C SER A 362 -26.25 -21.51 -13.79
N ASP A 363 -26.72 -21.92 -14.95
CA ASP A 363 -27.93 -22.72 -15.10
C ASP A 363 -27.68 -24.20 -14.72
N SER A 364 -28.73 -25.02 -14.74
CA SER A 364 -28.64 -26.42 -14.28
C SER A 364 -28.32 -27.44 -15.38
N ILE A 365 -27.96 -27.01 -16.59
CA ILE A 365 -27.94 -27.88 -17.79
C ILE A 365 -26.52 -28.15 -18.27
N VAL A 366 -25.77 -27.10 -18.63
CA VAL A 366 -24.43 -27.23 -19.22
C VAL A 366 -23.40 -26.62 -18.30
N ASN A 367 -22.32 -27.34 -18.08
CA ASN A 367 -21.22 -26.88 -17.26
C ASN A 367 -19.90 -27.01 -18.01
N TYR A 368 -19.06 -25.98 -17.87
CA TYR A 368 -17.75 -25.87 -18.47
C TYR A 368 -16.68 -25.67 -17.40
N ASP A 369 -15.47 -25.33 -17.83
CA ASP A 369 -14.28 -25.36 -16.99
C ASP A 369 -14.26 -24.25 -15.92
N GLY A 370 -15.07 -23.20 -16.05
CA GLY A 370 -15.32 -22.21 -15.00
C GLY A 370 -14.57 -20.90 -15.17
N TRP A 371 -14.45 -20.15 -14.07
CA TRP A 371 -13.78 -18.85 -14.01
C TRP A 371 -12.62 -18.90 -13.04
N TYR A 372 -11.46 -18.44 -13.48
CA TYR A 372 -10.20 -18.43 -12.73
C TYR A 372 -9.68 -17.01 -12.67
N LEU A 373 -9.10 -16.67 -11.53
CA LEU A 373 -8.58 -15.33 -11.22
C LEU A 373 -7.18 -15.43 -10.64
N ASP A 374 -6.35 -14.47 -11.01
CA ASP A 374 -5.03 -14.24 -10.47
C ASP A 374 -4.72 -12.73 -10.45
N ASP A 375 -3.64 -12.33 -9.79
CA ASP A 375 -3.17 -10.94 -9.74
C ASP A 375 -4.24 -9.92 -9.31
N ILE A 376 -5.18 -10.31 -8.44
CA ILE A 376 -6.24 -9.41 -7.99
C ILE A 376 -5.65 -8.36 -7.05
N GLY A 377 -5.77 -7.09 -7.41
CA GLY A 377 -5.21 -5.98 -6.64
C GLY A 377 -5.88 -4.65 -6.89
N LEU A 378 -5.51 -3.68 -6.06
CA LEU A 378 -5.82 -2.27 -6.22
C LEU A 378 -4.53 -1.56 -6.66
N GLU A 379 -4.54 -0.98 -7.85
CA GLU A 379 -3.52 -0.03 -8.28
C GLU A 379 -3.94 1.37 -7.84
N VAL A 380 -3.07 2.08 -7.14
CA VAL A 380 -3.34 3.46 -6.69
C VAL A 380 -2.31 4.37 -7.30
N ASP A 381 -2.81 5.29 -8.12
CA ASP A 381 -2.07 6.38 -8.73
C ASP A 381 -2.18 7.59 -7.79
N TYR A 382 -1.20 7.75 -6.90
CA TYR A 382 -1.02 8.95 -6.07
C TYR A 382 0.32 9.57 -6.45
N PHE A 383 0.27 10.67 -7.19
CA PHE A 383 1.47 11.33 -7.68
C PHE A 383 1.81 12.52 -6.79
N LEU A 384 3.07 12.59 -6.37
CA LEU A 384 3.69 13.83 -5.93
C LEU A 384 4.35 14.49 -7.16
N ASP A 385 4.38 15.82 -7.22
CA ASP A 385 5.01 16.55 -8.33
C ASP A 385 6.54 16.27 -8.41
N GLU A 386 7.17 15.91 -7.29
CA GLU A 386 8.57 15.51 -7.17
C GLU A 386 8.72 14.43 -6.08
N GLY A 387 9.72 13.54 -6.21
CA GLY A 387 9.99 12.50 -5.23
C GLY A 387 11.38 11.88 -5.39
N TYR A 388 11.89 11.25 -4.34
CA TYR A 388 13.14 10.51 -4.36
C TYR A 388 12.88 9.08 -3.92
N TRP A 389 13.44 8.11 -4.65
CA TRP A 389 13.45 6.71 -4.24
C TRP A 389 14.89 6.32 -3.89
N VAL A 390 15.08 5.72 -2.73
CA VAL A 390 16.35 5.12 -2.31
C VAL A 390 16.08 3.67 -2.02
N SER A 391 16.82 2.76 -2.67
CA SER A 391 16.75 1.34 -2.36
C SER A 391 17.12 1.09 -0.90
N ASP A 392 16.66 -0.02 -0.33
CA ASP A 392 17.23 -0.50 0.93
C ASP A 392 18.75 -0.73 0.77
N ILE A 393 19.47 -0.69 1.89
CA ILE A 393 20.92 -0.94 1.88
C ILE A 393 21.18 -2.39 1.49
N LEU A 394 21.77 -2.59 0.31
CA LEU A 394 22.20 -3.91 -0.17
C LEU A 394 23.54 -4.29 0.47
N GLN A 395 23.53 -5.30 1.35
CA GLN A 395 24.75 -5.85 1.96
C GLN A 395 25.40 -6.86 1.00
N MET A 396 26.63 -6.61 0.55
CA MET A 396 27.42 -7.56 -0.25
C MET A 396 28.25 -8.48 0.66
N ASP A 397 28.32 -9.77 0.32
CA ASP A 397 29.29 -10.70 0.92
C ASP A 397 30.73 -10.26 0.61
N ALA A 398 31.66 -10.56 1.52
CA ALA A 398 33.10 -10.29 1.44
C ALA A 398 33.77 -10.90 0.19
N LEU A 399 33.15 -11.86 -0.47
CA LEU A 399 33.63 -12.45 -1.72
C LEU A 399 33.33 -11.61 -2.96
N GLY A 400 32.49 -10.57 -2.86
CA GLY A 400 32.21 -9.62 -3.94
C GLY A 400 31.56 -10.24 -5.18
N LEU A 401 30.92 -11.40 -5.03
CA LEU A 401 30.23 -12.09 -6.12
C LEU A 401 28.76 -11.70 -6.12
N GLY A 402 28.42 -10.76 -7.00
CA GLY A 402 27.06 -10.33 -7.27
C GLY A 402 27.06 -9.23 -8.33
N MET A 403 25.98 -9.12 -9.09
CA MET A 403 25.71 -7.95 -9.93
C MET A 403 24.43 -7.29 -9.44
N ILE A 404 24.46 -5.96 -9.38
CA ILE A 404 23.25 -5.16 -9.17
C ILE A 404 22.88 -4.64 -10.55
N ASP A 405 21.64 -4.90 -10.96
CA ASP A 405 21.05 -4.31 -12.15
C ASP A 405 19.82 -3.51 -11.73
N ILE A 406 19.62 -2.36 -12.38
CA ILE A 406 18.51 -1.45 -12.07
C ILE A 406 17.81 -1.15 -13.38
N ASP A 407 16.58 -1.66 -13.50
CA ASP A 407 15.68 -1.28 -14.58
C ASP A 407 14.62 -0.31 -14.04
N GLY A 408 14.41 0.79 -14.75
CA GLY A 408 13.41 1.79 -14.43
C GLY A 408 12.57 2.12 -15.66
N THR A 409 11.26 2.26 -15.48
CA THR A 409 10.37 2.80 -16.49
C THR A 409 9.97 4.21 -16.09
N ILE A 410 10.32 5.20 -16.91
CA ILE A 410 9.97 6.61 -16.69
C ILE A 410 8.78 6.94 -17.61
N PRO A 411 7.61 7.29 -17.07
CA PRO A 411 6.46 7.72 -17.86
C PRO A 411 6.74 8.93 -18.75
N ASP A 412 5.97 9.10 -19.82
CA ASP A 412 6.07 10.28 -20.69
C ASP A 412 5.83 11.58 -19.90
N ASN A 413 6.68 12.58 -20.12
CA ASN A 413 6.70 13.89 -19.43
C ASN A 413 7.11 13.87 -17.96
N THR A 414 7.69 12.79 -17.45
CA THR A 414 8.39 12.79 -16.14
C THR A 414 9.91 12.65 -16.34
N TRP A 415 10.68 12.86 -15.28
CA TRP A 415 12.14 12.76 -15.32
C TRP A 415 12.65 12.12 -14.05
N ALA A 416 13.71 11.31 -14.17
CA ALA A 416 14.53 10.84 -13.06
C ALA A 416 15.96 11.33 -13.32
N SER A 417 16.63 11.88 -12.31
CA SER A 417 17.99 12.45 -12.42
C SER A 417 18.99 11.79 -11.51
#